data_AF-A0A4Q0NNV6-F1
#
_entry.id   AF-A0A4Q0NNV6-F1
#
_cell.length_a   1.000
_cell.length_b   1.000
_cell.length_c   1.000
_cell.angle_alpha   90.00
_cell.angle_beta   90.00
_cell.angle_gamma   90.00
#
_symmetry.space_group_name_H-M   'P 1'
#
loop_
_entity.id
_entity.type
_entity.pdbx_description
1 polymer ?
#
loop_
_entity_poly.entity_id
_entity_poly.type
_entity_poly.pdbx_seq_one_letter_code
_entity_poly.pdbx_strand_id
1 'polypeptide(L)'
;MKSLKAFLLLIGAALLSTSCGFDVSYQSSVKTSTSSSPALTEIAKTDKDPEVRKLAVSKISFSPALTDIAKTDKDPEVRKLAVSKLDFGPALTDIAKTDKDPEIRKLAVSKISFSPALTDIAKTDKNPEVRKLAVSKLDFGPALTDIAKTDNDPEVRKLAVSKISFSPALTDIAKTDKNPEVRKLAVSKLDFGPALTDIAKTDKDPEIRKFAVSKISFSPALLDIAKTDKDPGVRIAALERLSDLN
;
A
#
# COMPACT_ATOMS: atom_id res chain seq x y z
N MET A 1 -25.18 -3.14 58.83
CA MET A 1 -24.34 -4.00 59.70
C MET A 1 -22.89 -3.75 59.33
N LYS A 2 -22.08 -3.30 60.32
CA LYS A 2 -20.60 -3.40 60.50
C LYS A 2 -19.70 -3.38 59.25
N SER A 3 -18.57 -2.68 59.14
CA SER A 3 -17.81 -1.69 59.92
C SER A 3 -16.55 -1.42 59.07
N LEU A 4 -16.16 -0.17 58.87
CA LEU A 4 -14.88 0.22 58.25
C LEU A 4 -14.28 1.36 59.09
N LYS A 5 -12.94 1.37 59.22
CA LYS A 5 -12.03 2.25 60.01
C LYS A 5 -11.43 1.51 61.22
N ALA A 6 -10.16 1.65 61.61
CA ALA A 6 -8.96 2.30 61.06
C ALA A 6 -7.75 1.90 61.95
N PHE A 7 -6.53 2.20 61.47
CA PHE A 7 -5.34 2.65 62.24
C PHE A 7 -4.77 1.75 63.37
N LEU A 8 -3.58 1.15 63.18
CA LEU A 8 -2.23 1.65 63.58
C LEU A 8 -2.00 1.75 65.10
N LEU A 9 -1.07 0.95 65.64
CA LEU A 9 0.09 1.44 66.42
C LEU A 9 1.05 0.31 66.90
N LEU A 10 2.37 0.54 66.68
CA LEU A 10 3.52 0.29 67.59
C LEU A 10 3.86 -1.19 67.93
N ILE A 11 5.09 -1.75 68.03
CA ILE A 11 6.45 -1.38 68.49
C ILE A 11 7.36 -2.53 67.93
N GLY A 12 8.53 -2.36 67.29
CA GLY A 12 9.82 -1.95 67.86
C GLY A 12 10.61 -3.11 68.54
N ALA A 13 11.91 -3.24 68.20
CA ALA A 13 12.99 -4.10 68.75
C ALA A 13 13.29 -5.41 67.95
N ALA A 14 14.41 -5.52 67.22
CA ALA A 14 15.82 -5.79 67.67
C ALA A 14 15.95 -7.25 68.21
N LEU A 15 16.90 -8.12 67.83
CA LEU A 15 18.34 -8.01 67.49
C LEU A 15 18.87 -9.43 67.13
N LEU A 16 20.08 -9.50 66.52
CA LEU A 16 21.02 -10.66 66.47
C LEU A 16 20.63 -11.82 65.53
N SER A 17 21.51 -12.57 64.85
CA SER A 17 22.94 -12.55 64.53
C SER A 17 23.19 -13.73 63.56
N THR A 18 24.41 -13.82 63.02
CA THR A 18 25.07 -15.03 62.47
C THR A 18 24.61 -15.63 61.12
N SER A 19 25.44 -15.37 60.10
CA SER A 19 26.12 -16.36 59.25
C SER A 19 25.39 -17.66 58.92
N CYS A 20 24.97 -17.81 57.66
CA CYS A 20 25.23 -19.03 56.90
C CYS A 20 25.20 -18.73 55.40
N GLY A 21 26.23 -19.16 54.69
CA GLY A 21 26.40 -18.94 53.25
C GLY A 21 25.31 -19.66 52.45
N PHE A 22 24.79 -18.95 51.45
CA PHE A 22 24.12 -19.56 50.32
C PHE A 22 24.60 -18.82 49.08
N ASP A 23 25.60 -19.41 48.43
CA ASP A 23 26.14 -19.00 47.16
C ASP A 23 25.11 -19.36 46.08
N VAL A 24 24.24 -18.41 45.75
CA VAL A 24 23.40 -18.48 44.55
C VAL A 24 23.99 -17.48 43.59
N SER A 25 24.78 -18.00 42.66
CA SER A 25 25.21 -17.31 41.46
C SER A 25 23.98 -16.74 40.74
N TYR A 26 23.66 -15.49 41.02
CA TYR A 26 22.75 -14.68 40.24
C TYR A 26 23.49 -14.37 38.93
N GLN A 27 23.49 -15.33 38.00
CA GLN A 27 23.78 -15.04 36.61
C GLN A 27 22.65 -14.13 36.11
N SER A 28 22.85 -12.83 36.32
CA SER A 28 22.14 -11.79 35.62
C SER A 28 22.36 -12.05 34.13
N SER A 29 21.33 -12.56 33.48
CA SER A 29 21.18 -12.49 32.04
C SER A 29 21.13 -11.01 31.68
N VAL A 30 22.32 -10.43 31.43
CA VAL A 30 22.46 -9.13 30.79
C VAL A 30 21.93 -9.32 29.36
N LYS A 31 20.61 -9.19 29.20
CA LYS A 31 20.03 -8.74 27.94
C LYS A 31 20.66 -7.38 27.69
N THR A 32 21.72 -7.36 26.89
CA THR A 32 22.41 -6.15 26.48
C THR A 32 21.40 -5.24 25.79
N SER A 33 20.95 -4.25 26.54
CA SER A 33 20.35 -3.03 26.02
C SER A 33 21.36 -2.41 25.05
N THR A 34 21.22 -2.68 23.75
CA THR A 34 22.10 -2.16 22.70
C THR A 34 21.73 -0.71 22.40
N SER A 35 22.12 0.18 23.30
CA SER A 35 22.26 1.60 22.99
C SER A 35 23.32 1.74 21.90
N SER A 36 22.99 2.43 20.81
CA SER A 36 24.00 2.77 19.79
C SER A 36 25.00 3.73 20.41
N SER A 37 26.27 3.34 20.50
CA SER A 37 27.34 4.27 20.90
C SER A 37 27.44 5.45 19.91
N PRO A 38 27.68 6.69 20.38
CA PRO A 38 27.95 7.84 19.51
C PRO A 38 29.03 7.57 18.44
N ALA A 39 30.06 6.80 18.78
CA ALA A 39 31.13 6.43 17.86
C ALA A 39 30.63 5.59 16.67
N LEU A 40 29.68 4.67 16.88
CA LEU A 40 29.08 3.90 15.78
C LEU A 40 28.26 4.79 14.84
N THR A 41 27.57 5.78 15.39
CA THR A 41 26.81 6.75 14.58
C THR A 41 27.73 7.62 13.75
N GLU A 42 28.87 8.04 14.31
CA GLU A 42 29.88 8.80 13.59
C GLU A 42 30.45 7.99 12.41
N ILE A 43 30.92 6.77 12.67
CA ILE A 43 31.42 5.87 11.61
C ILE A 43 30.38 5.67 10.51
N ALA A 44 29.13 5.41 10.89
CA ALA A 44 28.03 5.20 9.96
C ALA A 44 27.71 6.42 9.08
N LYS A 45 28.13 7.64 9.47
CA LYS A 45 27.90 8.88 8.73
C LYS A 45 29.12 9.35 7.94
N THR A 46 30.32 9.13 8.45
CA THR A 46 31.53 9.83 7.97
C THR A 46 32.57 8.93 7.32
N ASP A 47 32.53 7.61 7.54
CA ASP A 47 33.54 6.72 6.96
C ASP A 47 33.52 6.80 5.43
N LYS A 48 34.71 6.78 4.82
CA LYS A 48 34.86 6.92 3.37
C LYS A 48 34.30 5.71 2.62
N ASP A 49 34.42 4.53 3.21
CA ASP A 49 34.01 3.24 2.63
C ASP A 49 32.53 2.93 2.96
N PRO A 50 31.65 2.80 1.95
CA PRO A 50 30.25 2.44 2.17
C PRO A 50 30.07 1.06 2.84
N GLU A 51 30.98 0.11 2.70
CA GLU A 51 30.88 -1.19 3.39
C GLU A 51 31.08 -1.04 4.90
N VAL A 52 32.03 -0.19 5.31
CA VAL A 52 32.24 0.15 6.72
C VAL A 52 31.01 0.87 7.28
N ARG A 53 30.46 1.84 6.53
CA ARG A 53 29.20 2.51 6.94
C ARG A 53 28.04 1.54 7.06
N LYS A 54 27.85 0.61 6.11
CA LYS A 54 26.81 -0.44 6.18
C LYS A 54 26.98 -1.31 7.41
N LEU A 55 28.21 -1.75 7.71
CA LEU A 55 28.49 -2.55 8.90
C LEU A 55 28.12 -1.77 10.18
N ALA A 56 28.48 -0.49 10.25
CA ALA A 56 28.10 0.36 11.39
C ALA A 56 26.57 0.51 11.50
N VAL A 57 25.86 0.80 10.40
CA VAL A 57 24.38 0.85 10.35
C VAL A 57 23.76 -0.47 10.83
N SER A 58 24.34 -1.62 10.47
CA SER A 58 23.86 -2.94 10.90
C SER A 58 23.84 -3.10 12.43
N LYS A 59 24.71 -2.37 13.14
CA LYS A 59 24.83 -2.38 14.61
C LYS A 59 24.07 -1.26 15.33
N ILE A 60 23.52 -0.28 14.61
CA ILE A 60 22.75 0.82 15.20
C ILE A 60 21.29 0.37 15.44
N SER A 61 20.78 0.56 16.66
CA SER A 61 19.37 0.31 17.01
C SER A 61 18.56 1.62 17.21
N PHE A 62 19.23 2.78 17.19
CA PHE A 62 18.62 4.08 17.51
C PHE A 62 18.02 4.78 16.28
N SER A 63 16.73 5.09 16.36
CA SER A 63 15.92 5.56 15.23
C SER A 63 16.34 6.95 14.65
N PRO A 64 16.70 7.97 15.44
CA PRO A 64 17.13 9.27 14.88
C PRO A 64 18.40 9.20 14.03
N ALA A 65 19.40 8.42 14.45
CA ALA A 65 20.63 8.22 13.67
C ALA A 65 20.32 7.52 12.33
N LEU A 66 19.50 6.48 12.37
CA LEU A 66 19.04 5.77 11.16
C LEU A 66 18.25 6.69 10.22
N THR A 67 17.44 7.60 10.76
CA THR A 67 16.65 8.54 9.96
C THR A 67 17.55 9.48 9.17
N ASP A 68 18.58 10.04 9.82
CA ASP A 68 19.53 10.93 9.16
C ASP A 68 20.31 10.21 8.05
N ILE A 69 20.84 9.02 8.35
CA ILE A 69 21.58 8.19 7.39
C ILE A 69 20.68 7.81 6.20
N ALA A 70 19.45 7.38 6.46
CA ALA A 70 18.49 7.00 5.44
C ALA A 70 18.11 8.14 4.48
N LYS A 71 18.24 9.40 4.91
CA LYS A 71 17.95 10.59 4.08
C LYS A 71 19.17 11.15 3.36
N THR A 72 20.36 11.02 3.96
CA THR A 72 21.52 11.83 3.56
C THR A 72 22.70 11.02 3.03
N ASP A 73 22.81 9.72 3.29
CA ASP A 73 23.97 8.95 2.83
C ASP A 73 24.08 8.95 1.30
N LYS A 74 25.30 9.17 0.79
CA LYS A 74 25.59 9.20 -0.64
C LYS A 74 25.35 7.85 -1.32
N ASP A 75 25.51 6.75 -0.58
CA ASP A 75 25.41 5.39 -1.08
C ASP A 75 23.98 4.84 -0.90
N PRO A 76 23.31 4.42 -1.99
CA PRO A 76 21.93 3.93 -1.91
C PRO A 76 21.79 2.65 -1.08
N GLU A 77 22.79 1.77 -1.04
CA GLU A 77 22.72 0.54 -0.24
C GLU A 77 22.85 0.83 1.26
N VAL A 78 23.63 1.85 1.63
CA VAL A 78 23.64 2.35 3.02
C VAL A 78 22.28 2.93 3.40
N ARG A 79 21.70 3.80 2.54
CA ARG A 79 20.37 4.37 2.78
C ARG A 79 19.30 3.28 2.89
N LYS A 80 19.29 2.31 1.97
CA LYS A 80 18.35 1.18 1.95
C LYS A 80 18.45 0.34 3.23
N LEU A 81 19.66 0.05 3.72
CA LEU A 81 19.85 -0.65 4.99
C LEU A 81 19.36 0.18 6.18
N ALA A 82 19.54 1.49 6.17
CA ALA A 82 18.99 2.35 7.21
C ALA A 82 17.43 2.35 7.18
N VAL A 83 16.81 2.46 6.00
CA VAL A 83 15.35 2.37 5.83
C VAL A 83 14.78 1.03 6.31
N SER A 84 15.46 -0.09 6.02
CA SER A 84 14.98 -1.41 6.44
C SER A 84 14.85 -1.52 7.96
N LYS A 85 15.65 -0.75 8.71
CA LYS A 85 15.67 -0.68 10.18
C LYS A 85 14.79 0.42 10.77
N LEU A 86 14.14 1.26 9.95
CA LEU A 86 13.27 2.34 10.43
C LEU A 86 11.83 1.88 10.64
N ASP A 87 11.28 2.08 11.84
CA ASP A 87 9.85 1.81 12.11
C ASP A 87 9.03 3.10 12.34
N PHE A 88 9.66 4.27 12.18
CA PHE A 88 9.05 5.57 12.44
C PHE A 88 8.32 6.13 11.20
N GLY A 89 6.99 6.26 11.30
CA GLY A 89 6.10 6.64 10.20
C GLY A 89 6.44 7.96 9.47
N PRO A 90 6.72 9.08 10.17
CA PRO A 90 7.05 10.35 9.50
C PRO A 90 8.35 10.29 8.68
N ALA A 91 9.39 9.63 9.19
CA ALA A 91 10.64 9.45 8.44
C ALA A 91 10.43 8.62 7.18
N LEU A 92 9.70 7.50 7.29
CA LEU A 92 9.34 6.66 6.16
C LEU A 92 8.54 7.44 5.10
N THR A 93 7.60 8.28 5.53
CA THR A 93 6.80 9.11 4.62
C THR A 93 7.65 10.09 3.83
N ASP A 94 8.59 10.77 4.50
CA ASP A 94 9.49 11.71 3.84
C ASP A 94 10.40 11.01 2.82
N ILE A 95 11.01 9.89 3.21
CA ILE A 95 11.87 9.09 2.34
C ILE A 95 11.09 8.54 1.14
N ALA A 96 9.88 8.04 1.36
CA ALA A 96 9.01 7.54 0.30
C ALA A 96 8.60 8.61 -0.73
N LYS A 97 8.69 9.90 -0.40
CA LYS A 97 8.40 11.00 -1.32
C LYS A 97 9.64 11.60 -1.96
N THR A 98 10.79 11.56 -1.28
CA THR A 98 11.94 12.39 -1.61
C THR A 98 13.20 11.63 -2.05
N ASP A 99 13.36 10.35 -1.70
CA ASP A 99 14.59 9.62 -2.09
C ASP A 99 14.73 9.55 -3.62
N LYS A 100 15.96 9.71 -4.10
CA LYS A 100 16.28 9.70 -5.53
C LYS A 100 16.08 8.31 -6.13
N ASP A 101 16.30 7.25 -5.34
CA ASP A 101 16.21 5.87 -5.76
C ASP A 101 14.78 5.31 -5.56
N PRO A 102 14.09 4.88 -6.64
CA PRO A 102 12.76 4.31 -6.54
C PRO A 102 12.71 2.99 -5.73
N GLU A 103 13.78 2.21 -5.63
CA GLU A 103 13.82 1.01 -4.79
C GLU A 103 13.76 1.35 -3.31
N ILE A 104 14.44 2.44 -2.91
CA ILE A 104 14.39 2.94 -1.53
C ILE A 104 13.01 3.52 -1.24
N ARG A 105 12.43 4.28 -2.19
CA ARG A 105 11.04 4.76 -2.05
C ARG A 105 10.05 3.61 -1.90
N LYS A 106 10.17 2.55 -2.72
CA LYS A 106 9.33 1.34 -2.59
C LYS A 106 9.49 0.67 -1.22
N LEU A 107 10.73 0.53 -0.73
CA LEU A 107 10.98 -0.02 0.60
C LEU A 107 10.33 0.84 1.70
N ALA A 108 10.40 2.16 1.59
CA ALA A 108 9.73 3.03 2.54
C ALA A 108 8.19 2.89 2.46
N VAL A 109 7.60 2.88 1.25
CA VAL A 109 6.16 2.66 1.04
C VAL A 109 5.70 1.32 1.62
N SER A 110 6.49 0.25 1.49
CA SER A 110 6.12 -1.07 2.02
C SER A 110 5.95 -1.05 3.55
N LYS A 111 6.65 -0.15 4.25
CA LYS A 111 6.56 0.05 5.70
C LYS A 111 5.55 1.10 6.16
N ILE A 112 4.94 1.88 5.26
CA ILE A 112 3.92 2.90 5.61
C ILE A 112 2.53 2.25 5.78
N SER A 113 1.84 2.50 6.89
CA SER A 113 0.43 2.10 7.10
C SER A 113 -0.56 3.27 7.05
N PHE A 114 -0.06 4.51 6.95
CA PHE A 114 -0.87 5.72 7.02
C PHE A 114 -1.46 6.11 5.65
N SER A 115 -2.79 6.08 5.54
CA SER A 115 -3.53 6.25 4.27
C SER A 115 -3.31 7.58 3.53
N PRO A 116 -3.27 8.76 4.20
CA PRO A 116 -3.03 10.03 3.50
C PRO A 116 -1.65 10.12 2.82
N ALA A 117 -0.60 9.57 3.43
CA ALA A 117 0.73 9.52 2.82
C ALA A 117 0.72 8.63 1.56
N LEU A 118 0.09 7.46 1.64
CA LEU A 118 -0.07 6.54 0.51
C LEU A 118 -0.86 7.19 -0.63
N THR A 119 -1.89 7.97 -0.32
CA THR A 119 -2.72 8.65 -1.33
C THR A 119 -1.90 9.67 -2.13
N ASP A 120 -1.08 10.48 -1.44
CA ASP A 120 -0.21 11.44 -2.12
C ASP A 120 0.80 10.72 -3.02
N ILE A 121 1.52 9.73 -2.48
CA ILE A 121 2.52 8.95 -3.23
C ILE A 121 1.89 8.26 -4.45
N ALA A 122 0.71 7.67 -4.29
CA ALA A 122 -0.02 7.01 -5.37
C ALA A 122 -0.43 7.95 -6.50
N LYS A 123 -0.56 9.26 -6.23
CA LYS A 123 -0.90 10.28 -7.24
C LYS A 123 0.31 10.97 -7.84
N THR A 124 1.39 11.14 -7.07
CA THR A 124 2.45 12.09 -7.41
C THR A 124 3.83 11.47 -7.65
N ASP A 125 4.08 10.20 -7.26
CA ASP A 125 5.41 9.61 -7.48
C ASP A 125 5.72 9.48 -8.98
N LYS A 126 6.96 9.83 -9.33
CA LYS A 126 7.47 9.82 -10.70
C LYS A 126 7.51 8.41 -11.30
N ASN A 127 7.74 7.40 -10.46
CA ASN A 127 7.91 6.01 -10.86
C ASN A 127 6.57 5.24 -10.71
N PRO A 128 6.04 4.65 -11.79
CA PRO A 128 4.77 3.93 -11.74
C PRO A 128 4.78 2.70 -10.84
N GLU A 129 5.93 2.04 -10.61
CA GLU A 129 6.02 0.92 -9.67
C GLU A 129 5.84 1.38 -8.21
N VAL A 130 6.35 2.57 -7.87
CA VAL A 130 6.10 3.17 -6.55
C VAL A 130 4.62 3.52 -6.40
N ARG A 131 4.02 4.13 -7.44
CA ARG A 131 2.58 4.44 -7.44
C ARG A 131 1.73 3.17 -7.31
N LYS A 132 2.03 2.10 -8.07
CA LYS A 132 1.33 0.81 -7.97
C LYS A 132 1.42 0.21 -6.56
N LEU A 133 2.60 0.25 -5.94
CA LEU A 133 2.76 -0.22 -4.56
C LEU A 133 1.95 0.62 -3.57
N ALA A 134 1.86 1.93 -3.76
CA ALA A 134 1.01 2.77 -2.93
C ALA A 134 -0.49 2.46 -3.15
N VAL A 135 -0.94 2.32 -4.40
CA VAL A 135 -2.33 1.94 -4.75
C VAL A 135 -2.71 0.59 -4.15
N SER A 136 -1.82 -0.40 -4.19
CA SER A 136 -2.11 -1.73 -3.64
C SER A 136 -2.42 -1.69 -2.13
N LYS A 137 -1.92 -0.67 -1.42
CA LYS A 137 -2.16 -0.43 0.01
C LYS A 137 -3.30 0.56 0.31
N LEU A 138 -3.96 1.13 -0.71
CA LEU A 138 -5.11 2.03 -0.52
C LEU A 138 -6.44 1.28 -0.46
N ASP A 139 -7.25 1.53 0.57
CA ASP A 139 -8.61 1.01 0.68
C ASP A 139 -9.69 2.10 0.50
N PHE A 140 -9.27 3.35 0.28
CA PHE A 140 -10.15 4.51 0.21
C PHE A 140 -10.70 4.74 -1.21
N GLY A 141 -12.02 4.56 -1.37
CA GLY A 141 -12.73 4.62 -2.66
C GLY A 141 -12.52 5.91 -3.49
N PRO A 142 -12.61 7.13 -2.91
CA PRO A 142 -12.41 8.35 -3.67
C PRO A 142 -11.00 8.52 -4.24
N ALA A 143 -9.96 8.15 -3.49
CA ALA A 143 -8.59 8.19 -4.01
C ALA A 143 -8.38 7.20 -5.15
N LEU A 144 -8.89 5.97 -5.01
CA LEU A 144 -8.85 4.96 -6.07
C LEU A 144 -9.57 5.43 -7.33
N THR A 145 -10.73 6.08 -7.18
CA THR A 145 -11.51 6.62 -8.30
C THR A 145 -10.74 7.71 -9.04
N ASP A 146 -10.12 8.63 -8.32
CA ASP A 146 -9.32 9.70 -8.92
C ASP A 146 -8.12 9.15 -9.69
N ILE A 147 -7.37 8.23 -9.07
CA ILE A 147 -6.21 7.58 -9.70
C ILE A 147 -6.64 6.79 -10.95
N ALA A 148 -7.74 6.03 -10.86
CA ALA A 148 -8.27 5.26 -11.98
C ALA A 148 -8.70 6.10 -13.18
N LYS A 149 -9.00 7.40 -12.99
CA LYS A 149 -9.37 8.33 -14.06
C LYS A 149 -8.19 9.14 -14.58
N THR A 150 -7.22 9.47 -13.73
CA THR A 150 -6.24 10.53 -14.00
C THR A 150 -4.80 10.06 -14.15
N ASP A 151 -4.43 8.87 -13.64
CA ASP A 151 -3.02 8.44 -13.72
C ASP A 151 -2.58 8.27 -15.18
N ASN A 152 -1.38 8.73 -15.49
CA ASN A 152 -0.85 8.65 -16.85
C ASN A 152 -0.56 7.22 -17.30
N ASP A 153 -0.23 6.33 -16.37
CA ASP A 153 0.13 4.94 -16.60
C ASP A 153 -1.12 4.03 -16.55
N PRO A 154 -1.44 3.30 -17.64
CA PRO A 154 -2.61 2.43 -17.66
C PRO A 154 -2.54 1.25 -16.70
N GLU A 155 -1.35 0.76 -16.31
CA GLU A 155 -1.22 -0.31 -15.31
C GLU A 155 -1.58 0.19 -13.91
N VAL A 156 -1.23 1.44 -13.59
CA VAL A 156 -1.67 2.07 -12.33
C VAL A 156 -3.19 2.26 -12.35
N ARG A 157 -3.77 2.75 -13.46
CA ARG A 157 -5.22 2.88 -13.60
C ARG A 157 -5.94 1.54 -13.49
N LYS A 158 -5.45 0.48 -14.15
CA LYS A 158 -6.02 -0.88 -14.03
C LYS A 158 -6.00 -1.39 -12.60
N LEU A 159 -4.88 -1.21 -11.88
CA LEU A 159 -4.79 -1.59 -10.47
C LEU A 159 -5.79 -0.82 -9.60
N ALA A 160 -5.99 0.48 -9.87
CA ALA A 160 -7.00 1.25 -9.16
C ALA A 160 -8.44 0.75 -9.48
N VAL A 161 -8.76 0.50 -10.76
CA VAL A 161 -10.05 -0.08 -11.19
C VAL A 161 -10.32 -1.42 -10.52
N SER A 162 -9.31 -2.30 -10.41
CA SER A 162 -9.48 -3.61 -9.77
C SER A 162 -9.90 -3.51 -8.31
N LYS A 163 -9.60 -2.39 -7.63
CA LYS A 163 -9.98 -2.11 -6.24
C LYS A 163 -11.29 -1.30 -6.07
N ILE A 164 -11.86 -0.73 -7.14
CA ILE A 164 -13.13 0.02 -7.07
C ILE A 164 -14.33 -0.93 -7.02
N SER A 165 -15.23 -0.75 -6.04
CA SER A 165 -16.51 -1.48 -5.97
C SER A 165 -17.73 -0.63 -6.34
N PHE A 166 -17.54 0.67 -6.59
CA PHE A 166 -18.64 1.62 -6.83
C PHE A 166 -18.98 1.75 -8.33
N SER A 167 -20.22 1.41 -8.68
CA SER A 167 -20.69 1.28 -10.07
C SER A 167 -20.64 2.57 -10.92
N PRO A 168 -20.99 3.77 -10.41
CA PRO A 168 -20.92 5.00 -11.23
C PRO A 168 -19.50 5.37 -11.68
N ALA A 169 -18.49 5.16 -10.83
CA ALA A 169 -17.10 5.40 -11.20
C ALA A 169 -16.64 4.44 -12.31
N LEU A 170 -17.02 3.16 -12.20
CA LEU A 170 -16.72 2.14 -13.22
C LEU A 170 -17.40 2.44 -14.55
N THR A 171 -18.63 2.96 -14.53
CA THR A 171 -19.37 3.32 -15.75
C THR A 171 -18.65 4.41 -16.53
N ASP A 172 -18.21 5.47 -15.83
CA ASP A 172 -17.48 6.57 -16.46
C ASP A 172 -16.15 6.09 -17.07
N ILE A 173 -15.37 5.31 -16.31
CA ILE A 173 -14.10 4.74 -16.77
C ILE A 173 -14.31 3.82 -17.99
N ALA A 174 -15.32 2.95 -17.94
CA ALA A 174 -15.64 2.03 -19.03
C ALA A 174 -16.01 2.74 -20.34
N LYS A 175 -16.53 3.98 -20.27
CA LYS A 175 -16.88 4.77 -21.46
C LYS A 175 -15.75 5.66 -21.95
N THR A 176 -14.91 6.16 -21.06
CA THR A 176 -14.03 7.30 -21.36
C THR A 176 -12.54 6.99 -21.32
N ASP A 177 -12.09 5.89 -20.70
CA ASP A 177 -10.64 5.63 -20.60
C ASP A 177 -10.00 5.46 -21.99
N LYS A 178 -8.86 6.13 -22.18
CA LYS A 178 -8.10 6.08 -23.44
C LYS A 178 -7.61 4.66 -23.78
N ASN A 179 -7.31 3.84 -22.78
CA ASN A 179 -6.76 2.50 -22.92
C ASN A 179 -7.89 1.43 -22.93
N PRO A 180 -7.98 0.58 -23.97
CA PRO A 180 -9.05 -0.42 -24.09
C PRO A 180 -9.02 -1.48 -22.98
N GLU A 181 -7.85 -1.86 -22.46
CA GLU A 181 -7.75 -2.83 -21.36
C GLU A 181 -8.29 -2.26 -20.04
N VAL A 182 -8.13 -0.95 -19.81
CA VAL A 182 -8.76 -0.29 -18.65
C VAL A 182 -10.28 -0.26 -18.82
N ARG A 183 -10.78 0.10 -20.00
CA ARG A 183 -12.23 0.10 -20.29
C ARG A 183 -12.83 -1.31 -20.14
N LYS A 184 -12.17 -2.33 -20.70
CA LYS A 184 -12.59 -3.73 -20.61
C LYS A 184 -12.63 -4.23 -19.17
N LEU A 185 -11.62 -3.90 -18.35
CA LEU A 185 -11.62 -4.22 -16.92
C LEU A 185 -12.76 -3.50 -16.17
N ALA A 186 -13.08 -2.27 -16.53
CA ALA A 186 -14.22 -1.57 -15.93
C ALA A 186 -15.55 -2.25 -16.32
N VAL A 187 -15.74 -2.63 -17.60
CA VAL A 187 -16.91 -3.41 -18.07
C VAL A 187 -17.05 -4.73 -17.33
N SER A 188 -15.94 -5.42 -17.06
CA SER A 188 -15.98 -6.72 -16.36
C SER A 188 -16.56 -6.60 -14.96
N LYS A 189 -16.52 -5.40 -14.36
CA LYS A 189 -17.03 -5.10 -13.02
C LYS A 189 -18.40 -4.40 -13.02
N LEU A 190 -18.99 -4.14 -14.19
CA LEU A 190 -20.34 -3.57 -14.30
C LEU A 190 -21.42 -4.65 -14.29
N ASP A 191 -22.43 -4.46 -13.44
CA ASP A 191 -23.65 -5.29 -13.42
C ASP A 191 -24.90 -4.49 -13.86
N PHE A 192 -24.73 -3.20 -14.16
CA PHE A 192 -25.83 -2.29 -14.49
C PHE A 192 -26.18 -2.35 -15.99
N GLY A 193 -27.34 -2.92 -16.30
CA GLY A 193 -27.83 -3.16 -17.66
C GLY A 193 -27.80 -1.95 -18.61
N PRO A 194 -28.25 -0.74 -18.21
CA PRO A 194 -28.21 0.43 -19.09
C PRO A 194 -26.78 0.89 -19.45
N ALA A 195 -25.83 0.83 -18.52
CA ALA A 195 -24.43 1.15 -18.83
C ALA A 195 -23.84 0.14 -19.80
N LEU A 196 -24.08 -1.16 -19.58
CA LEU A 196 -23.63 -2.22 -20.48
C LEU A 196 -24.22 -2.05 -21.89
N THR A 197 -25.50 -1.71 -21.99
CA THR A 197 -26.17 -1.47 -23.28
C THR A 197 -25.57 -0.29 -24.03
N ASP A 198 -25.30 0.81 -23.33
CA ASP A 198 -24.69 2.00 -23.94
C ASP A 198 -23.28 1.69 -24.45
N ILE A 199 -22.45 1.02 -23.63
CA ILE A 199 -21.09 0.61 -24.01
C ILE A 199 -21.12 -0.35 -25.20
N ALA A 200 -22.03 -1.33 -25.19
CA ALA A 200 -22.21 -2.30 -26.27
C ALA A 200 -22.61 -1.67 -27.61
N LYS A 201 -23.18 -0.45 -27.60
CA LYS A 201 -23.55 0.30 -28.81
C LYS A 201 -22.50 1.32 -29.24
N THR A 202 -21.76 1.89 -28.28
CA THR A 202 -20.98 3.12 -28.51
C THR A 202 -19.48 2.97 -28.39
N ASP A 203 -18.95 1.92 -27.73
CA ASP A 203 -17.48 1.79 -27.60
C ASP A 203 -16.82 1.70 -28.97
N LYS A 204 -15.73 2.45 -29.14
CA LYS A 204 -14.95 2.47 -30.39
C LYS A 204 -14.37 1.09 -30.74
N ASP A 205 -14.09 0.26 -29.74
CA ASP A 205 -13.48 -1.06 -29.87
C ASP A 205 -14.55 -2.17 -29.96
N PRO A 206 -14.65 -2.91 -31.08
CA PRO A 206 -15.63 -3.99 -31.21
C PRO A 206 -15.45 -5.11 -30.18
N GLU A 207 -14.24 -5.38 -29.69
CA GLU A 207 -14.03 -6.42 -28.67
C GLU A 207 -14.60 -6.01 -27.31
N ILE A 208 -14.58 -4.72 -26.99
CA ILE A 208 -15.27 -4.21 -25.79
C ILE A 208 -16.78 -4.24 -25.99
N ARG A 209 -17.28 -3.89 -27.18
CA ARG A 209 -18.71 -4.01 -27.48
C ARG A 209 -19.20 -5.45 -27.35
N LYS A 210 -18.49 -6.43 -27.91
CA LYS A 210 -18.76 -7.88 -27.74
C LYS A 210 -18.76 -8.28 -26.27
N PHE A 211 -17.77 -7.84 -25.50
CA PHE A 211 -17.68 -8.17 -24.09
C PHE A 211 -18.81 -7.54 -23.25
N ALA A 212 -19.27 -6.34 -23.61
CA ALA A 212 -20.45 -5.75 -22.99
C ALA A 212 -21.72 -6.53 -23.37
N VAL A 213 -21.87 -6.94 -24.64
CA VAL A 213 -22.98 -7.79 -25.11
C VAL A 213 -23.12 -9.07 -24.30
N SER A 214 -22.01 -9.78 -24.02
CA SER A 214 -22.07 -11.04 -23.27
C SER A 214 -22.60 -10.87 -21.83
N LYS A 215 -22.58 -9.65 -21.29
CA LYS A 215 -23.11 -9.31 -19.96
C LYS A 215 -24.54 -8.77 -19.98
N ILE A 216 -25.14 -8.52 -21.15
CA ILE A 216 -26.52 -8.03 -21.25
C ILE A 216 -27.50 -9.19 -21.04
N SER A 217 -28.54 -8.96 -20.24
CA SER A 217 -29.64 -9.91 -20.01
C SER A 217 -30.99 -9.41 -20.54
N PHE A 218 -31.02 -8.26 -21.23
CA PHE A 218 -32.24 -7.63 -21.73
C PHE A 218 -32.38 -7.82 -23.25
N SER A 219 -33.30 -8.68 -23.67
CA SER A 219 -33.45 -9.11 -25.07
C SER A 219 -33.69 -7.97 -26.07
N PRO A 220 -34.49 -6.91 -25.79
CA PRO A 220 -34.66 -5.81 -26.73
C PRO A 220 -33.37 -5.04 -27.05
N ALA A 221 -32.47 -4.87 -26.06
CA ALA A 221 -31.17 -4.24 -26.31
C ALA A 221 -30.29 -5.10 -27.22
N LEU A 222 -30.27 -6.42 -27.00
CA LEU A 222 -29.52 -7.35 -27.85
C LEU A 222 -30.05 -7.39 -29.29
N LEU A 223 -31.38 -7.37 -29.47
CA LEU A 223 -31.99 -7.36 -30.80
C LEU A 223 -31.62 -6.10 -31.59
N ASP A 224 -31.59 -4.95 -30.92
CA ASP A 224 -31.17 -3.69 -31.54
C ASP A 224 -29.70 -3.74 -31.96
N ILE A 225 -28.81 -4.23 -31.09
CA ILE A 225 -27.38 -4.40 -31.39
C ILE A 225 -27.18 -5.39 -32.56
N ALA A 226 -27.88 -6.52 -32.56
CA ALA A 226 -27.82 -7.51 -33.63
C ALA A 226 -28.24 -6.95 -35.00
N LYS A 227 -29.11 -5.93 -35.03
CA LYS A 227 -29.56 -5.28 -36.27
C LYS A 227 -28.66 -4.12 -36.70
N THR A 228 -28.07 -3.40 -35.74
CA THR A 228 -27.50 -2.06 -36.00
C THR A 228 -25.99 -1.96 -35.84
N ASP A 229 -25.32 -2.88 -35.11
CA ASP A 229 -23.88 -2.75 -34.91
C ASP A 229 -23.11 -2.89 -36.24
N LYS A 230 -22.14 -2.00 -36.43
CA LYS A 230 -21.30 -1.96 -37.64
C LYS A 230 -20.42 -3.20 -37.79
N ASP A 231 -20.00 -3.81 -36.70
CA ASP A 231 -19.11 -4.98 -36.68
C ASP A 231 -19.92 -6.28 -36.75
N PRO A 232 -19.72 -7.14 -37.77
CA PRO A 232 -20.43 -8.41 -37.88
C PRO A 232 -20.24 -9.34 -36.68
N GLY A 233 -19.06 -9.33 -36.05
CA GLY A 233 -18.78 -10.14 -34.88
C GLY A 233 -19.58 -9.70 -33.65
N VAL A 234 -19.80 -8.39 -33.47
CA VAL A 234 -20.70 -7.89 -32.42
C VAL A 234 -22.14 -8.31 -32.69
N ARG A 235 -22.60 -8.25 -33.95
CA ARG A 235 -23.95 -8.71 -34.32
C ARG A 235 -24.14 -10.20 -34.04
N ILE A 236 -23.16 -11.03 -34.38
CA ILE A 236 -23.15 -12.47 -34.08
C ILE A 236 -23.22 -12.71 -32.58
N ALA A 237 -22.35 -12.07 -31.79
CA ALA A 237 -22.35 -12.21 -30.33
C ALA A 237 -23.70 -11.83 -29.70
N ALA A 238 -24.40 -10.83 -30.26
CA ALA A 238 -25.73 -10.45 -29.78
C ALA A 238 -26.81 -11.50 -30.10
N LEU A 239 -26.75 -12.15 -31.27
CA LEU A 239 -27.64 -13.26 -31.64
C LEU A 239 -27.39 -14.51 -30.80
N GLU A 240 -26.13 -14.85 -30.54
CA GLU A 240 -25.74 -15.93 -29.63
C GLU A 240 -26.29 -15.67 -28.23
N ARG A 241 -26.06 -14.46 -27.69
CA ARG A 241 -26.55 -14.09 -26.37
C ARG A 241 -28.08 -14.09 -26.27
N LEU A 242 -28.80 -13.72 -27.33
CA LEU A 242 -30.26 -13.84 -27.38
C LEU A 242 -30.73 -15.29 -27.31
N SER A 243 -30.00 -16.20 -27.95
CA SER A 243 -30.31 -17.63 -27.96
C SER A 243 -30.09 -18.25 -26.59
N ASP A 244 -29.05 -17.82 -25.85
CA ASP A 244 -28.76 -18.27 -24.48
C ASP A 244 -29.80 -17.82 -23.43
N LEU A 245 -30.63 -16.83 -23.75
CA LEU A 245 -31.62 -16.26 -22.83
C LEU A 245 -33.04 -16.87 -22.99
N ASN A 246 -33.27 -17.67 -24.04
CA ASN A 246 -34.55 -18.32 -24.34
C ASN A 246 -34.50 -19.82 -24.01
#